data_AF-A0A5J4E8U0-F1
#
_entry.id   AF-A0A5J4E8U0-F1
#
_cell.length_a   1.000
_cell.length_b   1.000
_cell.length_c   1.000
_cell.angle_alpha   90.00
_cell.angle_beta   90.00
_cell.angle_gamma   90.00
#
_symmetry.space_group_name_H-M   'P 1'
#
loop_
_entity.id
_entity.type
_entity.pdbx_description
1 polymer ?
#
loop_
_entity_poly.entity_id
_entity_poly.type
_entity_poly.pdbx_seq_one_letter_code
_entity_poly.pdbx_strand_id
1 'polypeptide(L)'
;MQQAARKKDTAMLDSLWKEMPGRLRSDLSILRAYFGGLIAAGRHGLEARLRKAIKAGWDARLIELYGQLETPAASRIKRVEDWLLERSEDPELLKTAGLLCMQEKLWGKARSYLESSVGIRPDPATYQLYGQLLEQLGESVGAAEAFRHGLGLVSPAGLPALEKLPQS
;
A
#
# COMPACT_ATOMS: atom_id res chain seq x y z
N MET A 1 9.02 -25.22 13.01
CA MET A 1 8.77 -24.35 14.19
C MET A 1 8.00 -23.07 13.80
N GLN A 2 8.52 -22.19 12.94
CA GLN A 2 7.90 -20.89 12.61
C GLN A 2 6.49 -20.97 11.99
N GLN A 3 6.23 -21.95 11.11
CA GLN A 3 4.91 -22.10 10.46
C GLN A 3 3.81 -22.58 11.43
N ALA A 4 4.18 -23.34 12.47
CA ALA A 4 3.24 -23.80 13.50
C ALA A 4 2.86 -22.66 14.47
N ALA A 5 3.83 -21.79 14.80
CA ALA A 5 3.59 -20.57 15.59
C ALA A 5 2.64 -19.61 14.85
N ARG A 6 2.93 -19.27 13.59
CA ARG A 6 2.06 -18.40 12.77
C ARG A 6 0.63 -18.94 12.63
N LYS A 7 0.46 -20.25 12.42
CA LYS A 7 -0.87 -20.88 12.38
C LYS A 7 -1.62 -20.74 13.71
N LYS A 8 -0.94 -20.95 14.84
CA LYS A 8 -1.53 -20.78 16.18
C LYS A 8 -1.99 -19.34 16.42
N ASP A 9 -1.18 -18.37 16.00
CA ASP A 9 -1.49 -16.94 16.14
C ASP A 9 -2.70 -16.53 15.29
N THR A 10 -2.81 -17.03 14.05
CA THR A 10 -4.00 -16.77 13.21
C THR A 10 -5.28 -17.39 13.75
N ALA A 11 -5.19 -18.59 14.35
CA ALA A 11 -6.35 -19.25 14.94
C ALA A 11 -6.87 -18.49 16.16
N MET A 12 -5.96 -17.95 16.98
CA MET A 12 -6.31 -17.07 18.10
C MET A 12 -6.99 -15.78 17.62
N LEU A 13 -6.44 -15.13 16.58
CA LEU A 13 -7.07 -13.94 15.97
C LEU A 13 -8.47 -14.24 15.43
N ASP A 14 -8.66 -15.37 14.74
CA ASP A 14 -9.98 -15.80 14.25
C ASP A 14 -10.97 -16.09 15.40
N SER A 15 -10.50 -16.61 16.55
CA SER A 15 -11.35 -16.84 17.74
C SER A 15 -11.79 -15.53 18.37
N LEU A 16 -10.83 -14.64 18.66
CA LEU A 16 -11.11 -13.32 19.23
C LEU A 16 -12.07 -12.54 18.35
N TRP A 17 -11.86 -12.57 17.03
CA TRP A 17 -12.77 -11.93 16.07
C TRP A 17 -14.21 -12.44 16.16
N LYS A 18 -14.41 -13.75 16.35
CA LYS A 18 -15.76 -14.35 16.48
C LYS A 18 -16.47 -13.91 17.76
N GLU A 19 -15.73 -13.81 18.86
CA GLU A 19 -16.24 -13.43 20.17
C GLU A 19 -16.57 -11.92 20.28
N MET A 20 -15.99 -11.09 19.40
CA MET A 20 -16.26 -9.67 19.39
C MET A 20 -17.72 -9.33 19.05
N PRO A 21 -18.34 -8.33 19.72
CA PRO A 21 -19.61 -7.76 19.33
C PRO A 21 -19.61 -7.23 17.89
N GLY A 22 -20.74 -7.34 17.18
CA GLY A 22 -20.88 -6.89 15.79
C GLY A 22 -20.45 -5.44 15.56
N ARG A 23 -20.79 -4.54 16.51
CA ARG A 23 -20.39 -3.12 16.46
C ARG A 23 -18.88 -2.89 16.41
N LEU A 24 -18.10 -3.73 17.10
CA LEU A 24 -16.65 -3.62 17.10
C LEU A 24 -16.05 -4.27 15.84
N ARG A 25 -16.71 -5.29 15.29
CA ARG A 25 -16.31 -5.91 14.01
C ARG A 25 -16.54 -4.99 12.81
N SER A 26 -17.38 -3.96 12.92
CA SER A 26 -17.56 -2.92 11.91
C SER A 26 -16.65 -1.71 12.11
N ASP A 27 -15.94 -1.61 13.23
CA ASP A 27 -15.03 -0.51 13.48
C ASP A 27 -13.79 -0.60 12.58
N LEU A 28 -13.46 0.48 11.88
CA LEU A 28 -12.36 0.51 10.92
C LEU A 28 -11.00 0.27 11.57
N SER A 29 -10.77 0.72 12.81
CA SER A 29 -9.50 0.49 13.50
C SER A 29 -9.30 -0.99 13.81
N ILE A 30 -10.38 -1.67 14.23
CA ILE A 30 -10.37 -3.12 14.48
C ILE A 30 -10.20 -3.89 13.18
N LEU A 31 -10.93 -3.53 12.13
CA LEU A 31 -10.81 -4.18 10.81
C LEU A 31 -9.37 -4.10 10.29
N ARG A 32 -8.73 -2.92 10.38
CA ARG A 32 -7.34 -2.71 9.99
C ARG A 32 -6.38 -3.62 10.78
N ALA A 33 -6.50 -3.63 12.11
CA ALA A 33 -5.67 -4.47 12.97
C ALA A 33 -5.86 -5.97 12.67
N TYR A 34 -7.12 -6.39 12.49
CA TYR A 34 -7.46 -7.78 12.22
C TYR A 34 -6.91 -8.27 10.87
N PHE A 35 -7.19 -7.56 9.78
CA PHE A 35 -6.67 -7.95 8.46
C PHE A 35 -5.14 -7.82 8.39
N GLY A 36 -4.56 -6.77 8.97
CA GLY A 36 -3.11 -6.60 9.05
C GLY A 36 -2.43 -7.75 9.78
N GLY A 37 -2.96 -8.18 10.93
CA GLY A 37 -2.44 -9.32 11.67
C GLY A 37 -2.54 -10.64 10.90
N LEU A 38 -3.65 -10.88 10.20
CA LEU A 38 -3.81 -12.07 9.36
C LEU A 38 -2.85 -12.09 8.16
N ILE A 39 -2.65 -10.94 7.50
CA ILE A 39 -1.71 -10.81 6.38
C ILE A 39 -0.27 -11.02 6.87
N ALA A 40 0.14 -10.38 7.96
CA ALA A 40 1.47 -10.53 8.54
C ALA A 40 1.78 -11.98 8.96
N ALA A 41 0.75 -12.74 9.35
CA ALA A 41 0.88 -14.15 9.68
C ALA A 41 0.81 -15.10 8.46
N GLY A 42 0.67 -14.57 7.24
CA GLY A 42 0.64 -15.33 5.99
C GLY A 42 -0.68 -16.08 5.77
N ARG A 43 -1.81 -15.56 6.28
CA ARG A 43 -3.12 -16.18 6.08
C ARG A 43 -3.62 -15.91 4.66
N HIS A 44 -3.96 -16.98 3.94
CA HIS A 44 -4.55 -16.89 2.61
C HIS A 44 -6.10 -16.80 2.67
N GLY A 45 -6.73 -16.55 1.52
CA GLY A 45 -8.20 -16.56 1.39
C GLY A 45 -8.89 -15.35 2.00
N LEU A 46 -8.17 -14.25 2.20
CA LEU A 46 -8.70 -13.03 2.83
C LEU A 46 -9.41 -12.08 1.86
N GLU A 47 -9.16 -12.21 0.56
CA GLU A 47 -9.61 -11.27 -0.48
C GLU A 47 -11.10 -10.93 -0.37
N ALA A 48 -11.97 -11.93 -0.42
CA ALA A 48 -13.42 -11.70 -0.38
C ALA A 48 -13.88 -11.01 0.92
N ARG A 49 -13.23 -11.33 2.04
CA ARG A 49 -13.55 -10.76 3.36
C ARG A 49 -13.10 -9.31 3.44
N LEU A 50 -11.88 -9.01 2.99
CA LEU A 50 -11.32 -7.66 2.98
C LEU A 50 -12.10 -6.77 2.00
N ARG A 51 -12.44 -7.29 0.83
CA ARG A 51 -13.31 -6.61 -0.13
C ARG A 51 -14.68 -6.25 0.47
N LYS A 52 -15.30 -7.16 1.23
CA LYS A 52 -16.56 -6.87 1.91
C LYS A 52 -16.38 -5.76 2.96
N ALA A 53 -15.27 -5.74 3.68
CA ALA A 53 -14.96 -4.69 4.64
C ALA A 53 -14.77 -3.33 3.95
N ILE A 54 -14.01 -3.26 2.85
CA ILE A 54 -13.83 -2.04 2.03
C ILE A 54 -15.17 -1.50 1.54
N LYS A 55 -16.05 -2.39 1.05
CA LYS A 55 -17.40 -1.99 0.60
C LYS A 55 -18.27 -1.47 1.75
N ALA A 56 -18.12 -2.02 2.96
CA ALA A 56 -18.89 -1.60 4.13
C ALA A 56 -18.39 -0.27 4.72
N GLY A 57 -17.10 0.03 4.59
CA GLY A 57 -16.49 1.28 5.02
C GLY A 57 -15.22 1.54 4.24
N TRP A 58 -15.26 2.58 3.40
CA TRP A 58 -14.12 2.99 2.62
C TRP A 58 -13.00 3.50 3.52
N ASP A 59 -11.83 2.87 3.47
CA ASP A 59 -10.68 3.21 4.31
C ASP A 59 -9.37 2.94 3.56
N ALA A 60 -8.49 3.94 3.52
CA ALA A 60 -7.24 3.87 2.79
C ALA A 60 -6.34 2.71 3.25
N ARG A 61 -6.30 2.40 4.55
CA ARG A 61 -5.47 1.30 5.06
C ARG A 61 -6.02 -0.06 4.69
N LEU A 62 -7.35 -0.21 4.56
CA LEU A 62 -7.92 -1.44 4.01
C LEU A 62 -7.57 -1.63 2.52
N ILE A 63 -7.48 -0.54 1.74
CA ILE A 63 -7.01 -0.57 0.35
C ILE A 63 -5.53 -0.99 0.29
N GLU A 64 -4.68 -0.41 1.13
CA GLU A 64 -3.26 -0.78 1.22
C GLU A 64 -3.08 -2.27 1.52
N LEU A 65 -3.81 -2.78 2.52
CA LEU A 65 -3.80 -4.21 2.87
C LEU A 65 -4.28 -5.10 1.70
N TYR A 66 -5.22 -4.61 0.88
CA TYR A 66 -5.67 -5.34 -0.31
C TYR A 66 -4.55 -5.50 -1.36
N GLY A 67 -3.70 -4.47 -1.50
CA GLY A 67 -2.49 -4.51 -2.33
C GLY A 67 -1.45 -5.53 -1.86
N GLN A 68 -1.48 -5.94 -0.60
CA GLN A 68 -0.52 -6.89 0.00
C GLN A 68 -0.97 -8.35 -0.05
N LEU A 69 -2.19 -8.63 -0.49
CA LEU A 69 -2.71 -10.00 -0.56
C LEU A 69 -1.92 -10.87 -1.55
N GLU A 70 -1.84 -12.17 -1.29
CA GLU A 70 -1.11 -13.11 -2.16
C GLU A 70 -1.92 -13.63 -3.36
N THR A 71 -3.16 -13.17 -3.54
CA THR A 71 -3.97 -13.52 -4.72
C THR A 71 -3.34 -12.96 -6.00
N PRO A 72 -3.56 -13.57 -7.19
CA PRO A 72 -2.94 -13.12 -8.44
C PRO A 72 -3.11 -11.61 -8.66
N ALA A 73 -2.01 -10.89 -8.93
CA ALA A 73 -2.05 -9.44 -9.03
C ALA A 73 -2.94 -8.98 -10.18
N ALA A 74 -2.94 -9.65 -11.34
CA ALA A 74 -3.86 -9.38 -12.44
C ALA A 74 -5.35 -9.29 -12.01
N SER A 75 -5.82 -10.21 -11.16
CA SER A 75 -7.21 -10.19 -10.65
C SER A 75 -7.47 -9.03 -9.70
N ARG A 76 -6.45 -8.63 -8.93
CA ARG A 76 -6.52 -7.49 -8.01
C ARG A 76 -6.45 -6.17 -8.77
N ILE A 77 -5.67 -6.07 -9.85
CA ILE A 77 -5.63 -4.89 -10.73
C ILE A 77 -7.03 -4.60 -11.24
N LYS A 78 -7.69 -5.59 -11.85
CA LYS A 78 -9.06 -5.42 -12.35
C LYS A 78 -10.00 -4.88 -11.25
N ARG A 79 -9.90 -5.42 -10.04
CA ARG A 79 -10.72 -4.96 -8.92
C ARG A 79 -10.45 -3.51 -8.54
N VAL A 80 -9.18 -3.13 -8.44
CA VAL A 80 -8.78 -1.76 -8.07
C VAL A 80 -9.21 -0.79 -9.17
N GLU A 81 -9.11 -1.20 -10.44
CA GLU A 81 -9.59 -0.40 -11.57
C GLU A 81 -11.12 -0.24 -11.57
N ASP A 82 -11.87 -1.28 -11.23
CA ASP A 82 -13.33 -1.17 -11.04
C ASP A 82 -13.67 -0.13 -9.96
N TRP A 83 -12.90 -0.09 -8.86
CA TRP A 83 -13.07 0.93 -7.81
C TRP A 83 -12.66 2.33 -8.26
N LEU A 84 -11.65 2.47 -9.12
CA LEU A 84 -11.24 3.75 -9.69
C LEU A 84 -12.30 4.35 -10.63
N LEU A 85 -13.22 3.56 -11.19
CA LEU A 85 -14.34 4.10 -11.97
C LEU A 85 -15.26 4.98 -11.11
N GLU A 86 -15.44 4.64 -9.83
CA GLU A 86 -16.25 5.41 -8.89
C GLU A 86 -15.43 6.45 -8.11
N ARG A 87 -14.11 6.25 -8.03
CA ARG A 87 -13.19 7.02 -7.18
C ARG A 87 -11.87 7.30 -7.90
N SER A 88 -11.95 7.96 -9.05
CA SER A 88 -10.84 8.14 -10.00
C SER A 88 -9.64 8.88 -9.43
N GLU A 89 -9.86 9.73 -8.42
CA GLU A 89 -8.83 10.54 -7.78
C GLU A 89 -8.48 10.06 -6.36
N ASP A 90 -8.81 8.81 -5.99
CA ASP A 90 -8.40 8.28 -4.69
C ASP A 90 -6.90 7.92 -4.72
N PRO A 91 -6.02 8.67 -4.02
CA PRO A 91 -4.58 8.48 -4.14
C PRO A 91 -4.12 7.11 -3.64
N GLU A 92 -4.85 6.47 -2.74
CA GLU A 92 -4.50 5.15 -2.22
C GLU A 92 -4.88 4.02 -3.19
N LEU A 93 -5.99 4.17 -3.93
CA LEU A 93 -6.31 3.28 -5.05
C LEU A 93 -5.26 3.38 -6.16
N LEU A 94 -4.90 4.61 -6.53
CA LEU A 94 -3.90 4.86 -7.56
C LEU A 94 -2.53 4.27 -7.15
N LYS A 95 -2.09 4.49 -5.91
CA LYS A 95 -0.86 3.87 -5.38
C LYS A 95 -0.94 2.35 -5.43
N THR A 96 -2.06 1.76 -5.01
CA THR A 96 -2.26 0.31 -5.00
C THR A 96 -2.29 -0.26 -6.42
N ALA A 97 -2.93 0.41 -7.38
CA ALA A 97 -2.92 0.03 -8.78
C ALA A 97 -1.50 0.08 -9.36
N GLY A 98 -0.74 1.13 -9.03
CA GLY A 98 0.67 1.28 -9.40
C GLY A 98 1.52 0.11 -8.92
N LEU A 99 1.45 -0.22 -7.62
CA LEU A 99 2.15 -1.35 -7.01
C LEU A 99 1.81 -2.68 -7.72
N LEU A 100 0.52 -2.95 -7.95
CA LEU A 100 0.09 -4.19 -8.59
C LEU A 100 0.52 -4.26 -10.06
N CYS A 101 0.47 -3.15 -10.78
CA CYS A 101 0.98 -3.07 -12.15
C CYS A 101 2.49 -3.35 -12.20
N MET A 102 3.28 -2.89 -11.22
CA MET A 102 4.69 -3.24 -11.12
C MET A 102 4.91 -4.74 -10.93
N GLN A 103 4.09 -5.41 -10.11
CA GLN A 103 4.17 -6.88 -9.92
C GLN A 103 3.93 -7.64 -11.23
N GLU A 104 3.03 -7.14 -12.07
CA GLU A 104 2.72 -7.71 -13.41
C GLU A 104 3.58 -7.10 -14.53
N LYS A 105 4.59 -6.29 -14.21
CA LYS A 105 5.49 -5.60 -15.17
C LYS A 105 4.77 -4.71 -16.19
N LEU A 106 3.61 -4.17 -15.84
CA LEU A 106 2.84 -3.22 -16.64
C LEU A 106 3.35 -1.79 -16.41
N TRP A 107 4.59 -1.52 -16.80
CA TRP A 107 5.33 -0.32 -16.38
C TRP A 107 4.67 0.99 -16.77
N GLY A 108 4.12 1.09 -17.99
CA GLY A 108 3.42 2.30 -18.43
C GLY A 108 2.20 2.62 -17.57
N LYS A 109 1.38 1.61 -17.24
CA LYS A 109 0.23 1.78 -16.34
C LYS A 109 0.67 2.12 -14.92
N ALA A 110 1.70 1.43 -14.43
CA ALA A 110 2.28 1.73 -13.12
C ALA A 110 2.71 3.20 -13.01
N ARG A 111 3.39 3.70 -14.05
CA ARG A 111 3.84 5.09 -14.14
C ARG A 111 2.67 6.06 -14.06
N SER A 112 1.66 5.90 -14.94
CA SER A 112 0.50 6.78 -14.98
C SER A 112 -0.26 6.81 -13.63
N TYR A 113 -0.42 5.66 -12.99
CA TYR A 113 -1.10 5.60 -11.68
C TYR A 113 -0.29 6.26 -10.57
N LEU A 114 1.02 6.03 -10.50
CA LEU A 114 1.87 6.63 -9.46
C LEU A 114 2.02 8.14 -9.65
N GLU A 115 2.18 8.62 -10.89
CA GLU A 115 2.22 10.06 -11.22
C GLU A 115 0.92 10.75 -10.83
N SER A 116 -0.23 10.14 -11.14
CA SER A 116 -1.54 10.66 -10.72
C SER A 116 -1.67 10.68 -9.20
N SER A 117 -1.24 9.62 -8.51
CA SER A 117 -1.29 9.53 -7.04
C SER A 117 -0.46 10.64 -6.37
N VAL A 118 0.81 10.84 -6.78
CA VAL A 118 1.66 11.90 -6.21
C VAL A 118 1.16 13.30 -6.56
N GLY A 119 0.55 13.48 -7.74
CA GLY A 119 -0.05 14.75 -8.15
C GLY A 119 -1.25 15.14 -7.29
N ILE A 120 -2.06 14.16 -6.87
CA ILE A 120 -3.22 14.38 -5.99
C ILE A 120 -2.79 14.57 -4.53
N ARG A 121 -1.94 13.67 -4.02
CA ARG A 121 -1.47 13.71 -2.64
C ARG A 121 -0.02 13.20 -2.56
N PRO A 122 0.95 14.10 -2.36
CA PRO A 122 2.31 13.72 -2.03
C PRO A 122 2.34 12.79 -0.81
N ASP A 123 2.90 11.58 -0.99
CA ASP A 123 3.00 10.53 0.03
C ASP A 123 4.38 9.88 -0.08
N PRO A 124 5.16 9.77 1.02
CA PRO A 124 6.49 9.17 1.00
C PRO A 124 6.50 7.76 0.40
N ALA A 125 5.49 6.94 0.72
CA ALA A 125 5.39 5.59 0.21
C ALA A 125 5.09 5.55 -1.30
N THR A 126 4.25 6.45 -1.82
CA THR A 126 4.06 6.58 -3.28
C THR A 126 5.36 7.00 -3.98
N TYR A 127 6.10 7.96 -3.44
CA TYR A 127 7.39 8.37 -4.01
C TYR A 127 8.44 7.25 -3.97
N GLN A 128 8.46 6.44 -2.92
CA GLN A 128 9.31 5.25 -2.85
C GLN A 128 8.97 4.27 -3.98
N LEU A 129 7.69 3.96 -4.20
CA LEU A 129 7.26 3.09 -5.29
C LEU A 129 7.59 3.68 -6.66
N TYR A 130 7.42 4.98 -6.83
CA TYR A 130 7.74 5.67 -8.08
C TYR A 130 9.25 5.63 -8.37
N GLY A 131 10.08 5.87 -7.37
CA GLY A 131 11.54 5.74 -7.50
C GLY A 131 11.95 4.32 -7.92
N GLN A 132 11.38 3.28 -7.26
CA GLN A 132 11.63 1.88 -7.63
C GLN A 132 11.19 1.57 -9.07
N LEU A 133 10.05 2.10 -9.50
CA LEU A 133 9.60 1.95 -10.89
C LEU A 133 10.60 2.59 -11.87
N LEU A 134 11.08 3.79 -11.58
CA LEU A 134 12.05 4.49 -12.42
C LEU A 134 13.39 3.74 -12.49
N GLU A 135 13.82 3.10 -11.41
CA GLU A 135 14.98 2.19 -11.43
C GLU A 135 14.75 1.00 -12.37
N GLN A 136 13.57 0.36 -12.33
CA GLN A 136 13.23 -0.72 -13.27
C GLN A 136 13.22 -0.26 -14.73
N LEU A 137 12.95 1.02 -14.98
CA LEU A 137 12.97 1.65 -16.30
C LEU A 137 14.37 2.17 -16.71
N GLY A 138 15.37 2.10 -15.82
CA GLY A 138 16.72 2.64 -16.06
C GLY A 138 16.83 4.17 -15.90
N GLU A 139 15.81 4.84 -15.39
CA GLU A 139 15.72 6.30 -15.24
C GLU A 139 16.30 6.77 -13.90
N SER A 140 17.61 6.56 -13.72
CA SER A 140 18.29 6.73 -12.42
C SER A 140 18.20 8.14 -11.83
N VAL A 141 18.25 9.19 -12.66
CA VAL A 141 18.13 10.58 -12.20
C VAL A 141 16.73 10.85 -11.64
N GLY A 142 15.70 10.44 -12.38
CA GLY A 142 14.31 10.56 -11.95
C GLY A 142 14.02 9.73 -10.70
N ALA A 143 14.58 8.52 -10.60
CA ALA A 143 14.47 7.70 -9.40
C ALA A 143 15.03 8.41 -8.17
N ALA A 144 16.24 8.99 -8.28
CA ALA A 144 16.87 9.73 -7.21
C ALA A 144 16.06 10.98 -6.81
N GLU A 145 15.45 11.67 -7.77
CA GLU A 145 14.53 12.79 -7.51
C GLU A 145 13.29 12.33 -6.75
N ALA A 146 12.63 11.27 -7.21
CA ALA A 146 11.46 10.71 -6.53
C ALA A 146 11.77 10.34 -5.08
N PHE A 147 12.89 9.65 -4.82
CA PHE A 147 13.31 9.33 -3.46
C PHE A 147 13.60 10.57 -2.62
N ARG A 148 14.27 11.60 -3.18
CA ARG A 148 14.51 12.87 -2.46
C ARG A 148 13.21 13.58 -2.10
N HIS A 149 12.23 13.60 -3.00
CA HIS A 149 10.91 14.16 -2.71
C HIS A 149 10.22 13.39 -1.57
N GLY A 150 10.21 12.06 -1.63
CA GLY A 150 9.66 11.22 -0.55
C GLY A 150 10.33 11.44 0.80
N LEU A 151 11.67 11.51 0.84
CA LEU A 151 12.43 11.81 2.06
C LEU A 151 12.14 13.21 2.59
N GLY A 152 12.00 14.21 1.71
CA GLY A 152 11.69 15.59 2.07
C GLY A 152 10.36 15.75 2.80
N LEU A 153 9.41 14.82 2.61
CA LEU A 153 8.11 14.83 3.30
C LEU A 153 8.15 14.30 4.73
N VAL A 154 9.16 13.50 5.11
CA VAL A 154 9.31 12.92 6.45
C VAL A 154 10.47 13.52 7.24
N SER A 155 11.42 14.16 6.54
CA SER A 155 12.53 14.83 7.19
C SER A 155 12.01 16.07 7.93
N PRO A 156 12.31 16.25 9.23
CA PRO A 156 12.07 17.53 9.88
C PRO A 156 12.79 18.62 9.09
N ALA A 157 12.09 19.73 8.86
CA ALA A 157 12.60 20.85 8.08
C ALA A 157 13.97 21.29 8.63
N GLY A 158 15.00 21.24 7.78
CA GLY A 158 16.33 21.76 8.10
C GLY A 158 17.29 20.73 8.69
N LEU A 159 17.74 19.78 7.86
CA LEU A 159 19.16 19.42 7.99
C LEU A 159 19.95 20.71 7.71
N PRO A 160 20.88 21.11 8.59
CA PRO A 160 21.69 22.29 8.33
C PRO A 160 22.34 22.12 6.97
N ALA A 161 22.18 23.12 6.09
CA ALA A 161 22.90 23.14 4.83
C ALA A 161 24.38 22.94 5.17
N LEU A 162 24.99 21.86 4.67
CA LEU A 162 26.43 21.70 4.76
C LEU A 162 27.01 22.93 4.05
N GLU A 163 27.53 23.88 4.82
CA GLU A 163 28.25 25.02 4.28
C GLU A 163 29.27 24.45 3.30
N LYS A 164 29.20 24.93 2.05
CA LYS A 164 30.13 24.51 1.01
C LYS A 164 31.53 24.75 1.56
N LEU A 165 32.31 23.68 1.71
CA LEU A 165 33.71 23.79 2.11
C LEU A 165 34.40 24.81 1.19
N PRO A 166 35.14 25.78 1.74
CA PRO A 166 35.86 26.74 0.92
C PRO A 166 36.76 25.98 -0.04
N GLN A 167 36.65 26.29 -1.34
CA GLN A 167 37.56 25.75 -2.33
C GLN A 167 38.92 26.42 -2.10
N SER A 168 39.87 25.62 -1.64
CA SER A 168 41.30 25.95 -1.54
C SER A 168 41.98 25.81 -2.89
#